data_AF-A0A430RYU9-F1
#
_entry.id   AF-A0A430RYU9-F1
#
_cell.length_a   1.000
_cell.length_b   1.000
_cell.length_c   1.000
_cell.angle_alpha   90.00
_cell.angle_beta   90.00
_cell.angle_gamma   90.00
#
_symmetry.space_group_name_H-M   'P 1'
#
loop_
_entity.id
_entity.type
_entity.pdbx_description
1 polymer ?
#
loop_
_entity_poly.entity_id
_entity_poly.type
_entity_poly.pdbx_seq_one_letter_code
_entity_poly.pdbx_strand_id
1 'polypeptide(L)'
;AEARGVGERLRPLSLSPLPVVVFSLGLRLPTPRVYGEVKPHDFGPELPVSEILEALEKGEEPPYWNSLEGPAFRLHPELKEVKARLKALGLRGVLMSGSGSAFFGLAEDEAQAKKVVEALRHAGYARHGILGGGYGVI
;
A
#
# COMPACT_ATOMS: atom_id res chain seq x y z
N ALA A 1 1.74 6.40 -11.98
CA ALA A 1 3.00 6.35 -12.76
C ALA A 1 3.83 5.15 -12.30
N GLU A 2 4.59 4.55 -13.20
CA GLU A 2 5.67 3.61 -12.87
C GLU A 2 6.95 4.43 -12.62
N ALA A 3 7.63 4.17 -11.51
CA ALA A 3 8.87 4.86 -11.15
C ALA A 3 10.05 3.88 -11.17
N ARG A 4 11.19 4.31 -11.72
CA ARG A 4 12.45 3.55 -11.77
C ARG A 4 13.62 4.38 -11.23
N GLY A 5 14.80 3.77 -11.13
CA GLY A 5 15.96 4.38 -10.47
C GLY A 5 15.83 4.28 -8.96
N VAL A 6 16.04 5.39 -8.26
CA VAL A 6 15.65 5.58 -6.85
C VAL A 6 14.21 6.06 -6.70
N GLY A 7 13.44 6.10 -7.80
CA GLY A 7 12.04 6.53 -7.85
C GLY A 7 11.83 7.85 -8.61
N GLU A 8 12.89 8.41 -9.21
CA GLU A 8 12.91 9.69 -9.90
C GLU A 8 12.53 9.61 -11.38
N ARG A 9 12.66 8.44 -12.01
CA ARG A 9 12.37 8.24 -13.43
C ARG A 9 10.93 7.78 -13.61
N LEU A 10 10.04 8.71 -13.94
CA LEU A 10 8.60 8.49 -14.00
C LEU A 10 8.11 8.20 -15.42
N ARG A 11 7.38 7.10 -15.58
CA ARG A 11 6.51 6.83 -16.74
C ARG A 11 5.04 6.99 -16.31
N PRO A 12 4.28 7.94 -16.87
CA PRO A 12 2.86 8.08 -16.57
C PRO A 12 2.10 6.77 -16.79
N LEU A 13 1.14 6.49 -15.91
CA LEU A 13 0.21 5.37 -16.01
C LEU A 13 -1.17 5.87 -15.58
N SER A 14 -2.19 5.40 -16.27
CA SER A 14 -3.58 5.62 -15.90
C SER A 14 -4.04 4.52 -14.93
N LEU A 15 -4.92 4.88 -14.01
CA LEU A 15 -5.54 3.97 -13.08
C LEU A 15 -7.00 4.35 -12.96
N SER A 16 -7.91 3.39 -13.07
CA SER A 16 -9.33 3.59 -12.78
C SER A 16 -9.52 4.07 -11.34
N PRO A 17 -10.59 4.82 -11.01
CA PRO A 17 -10.86 5.22 -9.65
C PRO A 17 -11.12 3.99 -8.75
N LEU A 18 -10.39 3.87 -7.64
CA LEU A 18 -10.46 2.76 -6.71
C LEU A 18 -10.71 3.27 -5.27
N PRO A 19 -11.70 2.74 -4.56
CA PRO A 19 -11.86 2.98 -3.12
C PRO A 19 -10.66 2.44 -2.34
N VAL A 20 -10.04 3.29 -1.54
CA VAL A 20 -8.84 2.95 -0.75
C VAL A 20 -9.02 3.36 0.71
N VAL A 21 -8.44 2.58 1.61
CA VAL A 21 -8.25 2.93 3.03
C VAL A 21 -6.76 3.08 3.29
N VAL A 22 -6.38 4.15 3.98
CA VAL A 22 -5.02 4.38 4.50
C VAL A 22 -5.07 4.33 6.02
N PHE A 23 -4.13 3.60 6.62
CA PHE A 23 -4.01 3.43 8.06
C PHE A 23 -2.56 3.64 8.53
N SER A 24 -2.36 4.27 9.68
CA SER A 24 -1.04 4.38 10.32
C SER A 24 -1.17 4.38 11.84
N LEU A 25 -0.24 3.68 12.51
CA LEU A 25 -0.08 3.73 13.96
C LEU A 25 0.59 5.03 14.44
N GLY A 26 1.02 5.92 13.53
CA GLY A 26 1.84 7.09 13.88
C GLY A 26 3.29 6.75 14.21
N LEU A 27 3.71 5.50 13.98
CA LEU A 27 5.09 5.05 14.19
C LEU A 27 6.01 5.73 13.18
N ARG A 28 7.08 6.38 13.65
CA ARG A 28 8.09 6.97 12.77
C ARG A 28 9.16 5.94 12.41
N LEU A 29 9.25 5.61 11.12
CA LEU A 29 10.32 4.79 10.55
C LEU A 29 11.30 5.70 9.78
N PRO A 30 12.54 5.92 10.25
CA PRO A 30 13.52 6.66 9.49
C PRO A 30 13.84 5.92 8.19
N THR A 31 13.58 6.55 7.03
CA THR A 31 13.83 5.94 5.71
C THR A 31 15.23 5.33 5.59
N PRO A 32 16.34 6.04 5.96
CA PRO A 32 17.67 5.45 5.87
C PRO A 32 17.84 4.18 6.71
N ARG A 33 17.14 4.08 7.83
CA ARG A 33 17.19 2.90 8.70
C ARG A 33 16.51 1.70 8.05
N VAL A 34 15.36 1.89 7.41
CA VAL A 34 14.66 0.81 6.70
C VAL A 34 15.50 0.31 5.52
N TYR A 35 16.09 1.22 4.73
CA TYR A 35 17.00 0.85 3.64
C TYR A 35 18.28 0.17 4.14
N GLY A 36 18.84 0.61 5.27
CA GLY A 36 20.03 0.01 5.87
C GLY A 36 19.83 -1.43 6.36
N GLU A 37 18.58 -1.83 6.61
CA GLU A 37 18.23 -3.19 7.03
C GLU A 37 17.95 -4.14 5.86
N VAL A 38 17.98 -3.66 4.62
CA VAL A 38 17.76 -4.47 3.42
C VAL A 38 18.90 -5.49 3.27
N LYS A 39 18.53 -6.75 3.05
CA LYS A 39 19.44 -7.88 2.82
C LYS A 39 19.22 -8.45 1.42
N PRO A 40 20.18 -9.20 0.84
CA PRO A 40 20.04 -9.76 -0.50
C PRO A 40 18.76 -10.57 -0.74
N HIS A 41 18.23 -11.21 0.31
CA HIS A 41 16.99 -11.98 0.23
C HIS A 41 15.70 -11.15 0.16
N ASP A 42 15.77 -9.83 0.40
CA ASP A 42 14.61 -8.94 0.30
C ASP A 42 14.46 -8.39 -1.14
N PHE A 43 15.47 -8.61 -2.00
CA PHE A 43 15.41 -8.22 -3.40
C PHE A 43 14.33 -9.04 -4.11
N GLY A 44 13.31 -8.35 -4.61
CA GLY A 44 12.27 -8.93 -5.44
C GLY A 44 12.61 -8.80 -6.93
N PRO A 45 11.95 -9.59 -7.79
CA PRO A 45 11.99 -9.37 -9.23
C PRO A 45 11.33 -8.02 -9.60
N GLU A 46 11.26 -7.70 -10.89
CA GLU A 46 10.43 -6.58 -11.33
C GLU A 46 8.96 -6.84 -10.99
N LEU A 47 8.24 -5.77 -10.63
CA LEU A 47 6.80 -5.84 -10.46
C LEU A 47 6.13 -6.07 -11.83
N PRO A 48 5.18 -7.02 -11.94
CA PRO A 48 4.44 -7.28 -13.17
C PRO A 48 3.38 -6.16 -13.37
N VAL A 49 3.82 -5.00 -13.85
CA VAL A 49 3.00 -3.75 -13.88
C VAL A 49 1.70 -3.94 -14.66
N SER A 50 1.74 -4.63 -15.80
CA SER A 50 0.55 -4.86 -16.63
C SER A 50 -0.48 -5.72 -15.89
N GLU A 51 -0.03 -6.78 -15.24
CA GLU A 51 -0.84 -7.72 -14.47
C GLU A 51 -1.41 -7.06 -13.22
N ILE A 52 -0.65 -6.16 -12.58
CA ILE A 52 -1.14 -5.33 -11.47
C ILE A 52 -2.30 -4.47 -11.93
N LEU A 53 -2.16 -3.75 -13.05
CA LEU A 53 -3.23 -2.89 -13.57
C LEU A 53 -4.48 -3.71 -13.93
N GLU A 54 -4.30 -4.86 -14.59
CA GLU A 54 -5.39 -5.76 -14.93
C GLU A 54 -6.14 -6.28 -13.69
N ALA A 55 -5.41 -6.73 -12.67
CA ALA A 55 -6.01 -7.19 -11.42
C ALA A 55 -6.78 -6.07 -10.71
N LEU A 56 -6.23 -4.84 -10.70
CA LEU A 56 -6.89 -3.67 -10.13
C LEU A 56 -8.21 -3.34 -10.85
N GLU A 57 -8.22 -3.39 -12.18
CA GLU A 57 -9.44 -3.16 -12.98
C GLU A 57 -10.52 -4.23 -12.74
N LYS A 58 -10.11 -5.49 -12.54
CA LYS A 58 -11.01 -6.61 -12.23
C LYS A 58 -11.46 -6.66 -10.77
N GLY A 59 -10.89 -5.82 -9.90
CA GLY A 59 -11.13 -5.88 -8.46
C GLY A 59 -10.54 -7.13 -7.80
N GLU A 60 -9.50 -7.73 -8.39
CA GLU A 60 -8.80 -8.91 -7.89
C GLU A 60 -7.64 -8.52 -6.95
N GLU A 61 -6.98 -9.51 -6.34
CA GLU A 61 -5.77 -9.28 -5.52
C GLU A 61 -4.59 -8.96 -6.44
N PRO A 62 -3.98 -7.76 -6.38
CA PRO A 62 -2.90 -7.40 -7.28
C PRO A 62 -1.63 -8.19 -6.97
N PRO A 63 -0.92 -8.73 -7.97
CA PRO A 63 0.32 -9.48 -7.79
C PRO A 63 1.52 -8.56 -7.52
N TYR A 64 1.46 -7.79 -6.44
CA TYR A 64 2.51 -6.85 -6.03
C TYR A 64 3.06 -7.11 -4.63
N TRP A 65 4.20 -6.51 -4.35
CA TRP A 65 4.85 -6.56 -3.05
C TRP A 65 5.63 -5.26 -2.82
N ASN A 66 5.97 -5.03 -1.56
CA ASN A 66 6.91 -4.01 -1.18
C ASN A 66 8.11 -4.68 -0.49
N SER A 67 9.26 -4.71 -1.17
CA SER A 67 10.49 -5.29 -0.63
C SER A 67 10.97 -4.65 0.69
N LEU A 68 10.50 -3.45 1.03
CA LEU A 68 10.82 -2.79 2.29
C LEU A 68 9.98 -3.28 3.48
N GLU A 69 8.93 -4.08 3.25
CA GLU A 69 8.16 -4.69 4.34
C GLU A 69 9.00 -5.68 5.14
N GLY A 70 9.83 -6.51 4.50
CA GLY A 70 10.72 -7.45 5.19
C GLY A 70 11.64 -6.73 6.20
N PRO A 71 12.44 -5.75 5.77
CA PRO A 71 13.25 -4.90 6.65
C PRO A 71 12.44 -4.16 7.71
N ALA A 72 11.33 -3.52 7.34
CA ALA A 72 10.51 -2.78 8.29
C ALA A 72 9.90 -3.69 9.36
N PHE A 73 9.48 -4.91 9.01
CA PHE A 73 8.93 -5.89 9.95
C PHE A 73 10.00 -6.49 10.87
N ARG A 74 11.27 -6.49 10.47
CA ARG A 74 12.38 -6.86 11.37
C ARG A 74 12.66 -5.76 12.39
N LEU A 75 12.56 -4.49 11.98
CA LEU A 75 12.70 -3.35 12.88
C LEU A 75 11.50 -3.20 13.83
N HIS A 76 10.29 -3.43 13.31
CA HIS A 76 9.01 -3.20 13.99
C HIS A 76 8.03 -4.34 13.66
N PRO A 77 8.10 -5.47 14.39
CA PRO A 77 7.25 -6.63 14.18
C PRO A 77 5.75 -6.35 14.26
N GLU A 78 5.33 -5.33 15.02
CA GLU A 78 3.94 -4.87 15.16
C GLU A 78 3.30 -4.49 13.82
N LEU A 79 4.09 -4.13 12.80
CA LEU A 79 3.60 -3.81 11.46
C LEU A 79 3.03 -5.03 10.74
N LYS A 80 3.44 -6.26 11.11
CA LYS A 80 2.82 -7.49 10.59
C LYS A 80 1.38 -7.62 11.05
N GLU A 81 1.10 -7.26 12.29
CA GLU A 81 -0.24 -7.30 12.88
C GLU A 81 -1.14 -6.25 12.24
N VAL A 82 -0.59 -5.06 11.93
CA VAL A 82 -1.31 -4.04 11.15
C VAL A 82 -1.75 -4.59 9.80
N LYS A 83 -0.81 -5.17 9.04
CA LYS A 83 -1.12 -5.77 7.73
C LYS A 83 -2.17 -6.88 7.84
N ALA A 84 -2.03 -7.77 8.82
CA ALA A 84 -2.98 -8.85 9.05
C ALA A 84 -4.37 -8.34 9.42
N ARG A 85 -4.46 -7.32 10.27
CA ARG A 85 -5.73 -6.70 10.68
C ARG A 85 -6.46 -6.04 9.51
N LEU A 86 -5.74 -5.30 8.67
CA LEU A 86 -6.32 -4.68 7.48
C LEU A 86 -6.88 -5.73 6.51
N LYS A 87 -6.17 -6.84 6.31
CA LYS A 87 -6.67 -8.00 5.53
C LYS A 87 -7.90 -8.64 6.18
N ALA A 88 -7.90 -8.82 7.50
CA ALA A 88 -9.03 -9.39 8.25
C ALA A 88 -10.28 -8.50 8.19
N LEU A 89 -10.12 -7.19 7.97
CA LEU A 89 -11.21 -6.24 7.72
C LEU A 89 -11.73 -6.29 6.27
N GLY A 90 -11.21 -7.21 5.45
CA GLY A 90 -11.67 -7.47 4.08
C GLY A 90 -11.04 -6.58 3.02
N LEU A 91 -9.99 -5.82 3.36
CA LEU A 91 -9.24 -5.07 2.36
C LEU A 91 -8.37 -5.99 1.51
N ARG A 92 -8.37 -5.78 0.20
CA ARG A 92 -7.48 -6.42 -0.76
C ARG A 92 -6.20 -5.61 -0.94
N GLY A 93 -5.15 -6.23 -1.47
CA GLY A 93 -3.93 -5.52 -1.86
C GLY A 93 -3.28 -4.74 -0.71
N VAL A 94 -3.30 -5.29 0.51
CA VAL A 94 -2.76 -4.55 1.66
C VAL A 94 -1.24 -4.48 1.57
N LEU A 95 -0.69 -3.26 1.48
CA LEU A 95 0.76 -3.00 1.49
C LEU A 95 1.12 -1.83 2.40
N MET A 96 2.30 -1.91 3.00
CA MET A 96 2.98 -0.74 3.56
C MET A 96 3.35 0.22 2.40
N SER A 97 3.10 1.51 2.56
CA SER A 97 3.45 2.54 1.58
C SER A 97 4.93 2.92 1.70
N GLY A 98 5.74 2.55 0.70
CA GLY A 98 7.17 2.84 0.65
C GLY A 98 7.91 2.30 1.87
N SER A 99 8.73 3.12 2.53
CA SER A 99 9.43 2.75 3.79
C SER A 99 8.53 2.84 5.04
N GLY A 100 7.24 3.14 4.88
CA GLY A 100 6.25 3.12 5.96
C GLY A 100 6.24 4.37 6.86
N SER A 101 5.51 4.32 7.98
CA SER A 101 4.77 3.17 8.54
C SER A 101 3.32 3.05 8.08
N ALA A 102 2.84 3.96 7.23
CA ALA A 102 1.47 3.91 6.74
C ALA A 102 1.24 2.69 5.84
N PHE A 103 0.05 2.11 5.95
CA PHE A 103 -0.46 1.06 5.07
C PHE A 103 -1.61 1.60 4.25
N PHE A 104 -1.82 1.00 3.09
CA PHE A 104 -3.06 1.14 2.34
C PHE A 104 -3.65 -0.24 2.06
N GLY A 105 -4.95 -0.26 1.77
CA GLY A 105 -5.65 -1.42 1.24
C GLY A 105 -6.85 -1.00 0.40
N LEU A 106 -7.18 -1.82 -0.57
CA LEU A 106 -8.25 -1.59 -1.54
C LEU A 106 -9.56 -2.10 -0.97
N ALA A 107 -10.56 -1.23 -0.96
CA ALA A 107 -11.93 -1.60 -0.64
C ALA A 107 -12.69 -1.92 -1.92
N GLU A 108 -13.68 -2.80 -1.81
CA GLU A 108 -14.63 -3.14 -2.87
C GLU A 108 -15.47 -1.93 -3.27
N ASP A 109 -15.92 -1.15 -2.29
CA ASP A 109 -16.70 0.05 -2.49
C ASP A 109 -16.43 1.09 -1.38
N GLU A 110 -17.01 2.28 -1.54
CA GLU A 110 -16.89 3.36 -0.54
C GLU A 110 -17.54 3.00 0.80
N ALA A 111 -18.59 2.17 0.80
CA ALA A 111 -19.29 1.78 2.01
C ALA A 111 -18.44 0.84 2.88
N GLN A 112 -17.73 -0.12 2.27
CA GLN A 112 -16.73 -0.95 2.93
C GLN A 112 -15.60 -0.07 3.45
N ALA A 113 -15.07 0.85 2.64
CA ALA A 113 -13.98 1.73 3.07
C ALA A 113 -14.35 2.54 4.33
N LYS A 114 -15.56 3.09 4.39
CA LYS A 114 -16.12 3.78 5.58
C LYS A 114 -16.22 2.86 6.78
N LYS A 115 -16.77 1.65 6.62
CA LYS A 115 -16.88 0.65 7.70
C LYS A 115 -15.51 0.29 8.27
N VAL A 116 -14.51 0.12 7.42
CA VAL A 116 -13.14 -0.22 7.84
C VAL A 116 -12.50 0.93 8.60
N VAL A 117 -12.65 2.18 8.13
CA VAL A 117 -12.15 3.36 8.86
C VAL A 117 -12.78 3.47 10.24
N GLU A 118 -14.10 3.23 10.36
CA GLU A 118 -14.79 3.24 11.64
C GLU A 118 -14.27 2.14 12.59
N ALA A 119 -14.02 0.94 12.07
CA ALA A 119 -13.44 -0.17 12.85
C ALA A 119 -11.99 0.11 13.32
N LEU A 120 -11.29 1.06 12.69
CA LEU A 120 -9.93 1.46 13.01
C LEU A 120 -9.85 2.75 13.84
N ARG A 121 -10.98 3.44 14.09
CA ARG A 121 -11.04 4.80 14.65
C ARG A 121 -10.26 5.00 15.96
N HIS A 122 -10.16 3.95 16.77
CA HIS A 122 -9.49 3.96 18.08
C HIS A 122 -8.11 3.27 18.08
N ALA A 123 -7.69 2.74 16.93
CA ALA A 123 -6.44 2.00 16.80
C ALA A 123 -5.29 2.83 16.24
N GLY A 124 -5.58 3.94 15.55
CA GLY A 124 -4.59 4.77 14.89
C GLY A 124 -5.24 5.79 13.96
N TYR A 125 -4.44 6.42 13.11
CA TYR A 125 -4.95 7.31 12.07
C TYR A 125 -5.50 6.46 10.91
N ALA A 126 -6.77 6.66 10.56
CA ALA A 126 -7.42 5.99 9.44
C ALA A 126 -8.18 7.00 8.56
N ARG A 127 -8.06 6.86 7.24
CA ARG A 127 -8.82 7.62 6.25
C ARG A 127 -9.22 6.72 5.09
N HIS A 128 -10.34 7.04 4.45
CA HIS A 128 -10.70 6.47 3.16
C HIS A 128 -10.72 7.55 2.09
N GLY A 129 -10.59 7.14 0.83
CA GLY A 129 -10.63 8.03 -0.33
C GLY A 129 -10.69 7.25 -1.64
N ILE A 130 -10.45 7.95 -2.74
CA ILE A 130 -10.36 7.37 -4.08
C ILE A 130 -8.92 7.53 -4.59
N LEU A 131 -8.34 6.44 -5.08
CA LEU A 131 -7.05 6.41 -5.76
C LEU A 131 -7.28 6.26 -7.28
N GLY A 132 -6.53 7.00 -8.10
CA GLY A 132 -6.72 6.97 -9.55
C GLY A 132 -7.93 7.82 -10.00
N GLY A 133 -8.43 7.55 -11.20
CA GLY A 133 -9.57 8.27 -11.77
C GLY A 133 -9.27 9.72 -12.14
N GLY A 134 -8.03 10.02 -12.53
CA GLY A 134 -7.54 11.37 -12.74
C GLY A 134 -8.57 12.28 -13.43
N TYR A 135 -8.74 13.49 -12.89
CA TYR A 135 -9.34 14.60 -13.61
C TYR A 135 -8.62 14.72 -14.96
N GLY A 136 -9.31 14.30 -16.03
CA GLY A 136 -8.96 14.77 -17.34
C GLY A 136 -9.17 16.28 -17.39
N VAL A 137 -8.17 16.98 -17.91
CA VAL A 137 -8.22 18.36 -18.42
C VAL A 137 -8.11 19.48 -17.36
N ILE A 138 -6.95 20.16 -17.34
CA ILE A 138 -6.78 21.48 -18.00
C ILE A 138 -5.43 21.47 -18.73
#